data_AF-A0A821MUI0-F1
#
_entry.id   AF-A0A821MUI0-F1
#
_cell.length_a   1.000
_cell.length_b   1.000
_cell.length_c   1.000
_cell.angle_alpha   90.00
_cell.angle_beta   90.00
_cell.angle_gamma   90.00
#
_symmetry.space_group_name_H-M   'P 1'
#
loop_
_entity.id
_entity.type
_entity.pdbx_description
1 polymer ?
#
loop_
_entity_poly.entity_id
_entity_poly.type
_entity_poly.pdbx_seq_one_letter_code
_entity_poly.pdbx_strand_id
1 'polypeptide(L)' 'AICVVCRGERPAALVRPKTSEPYCKICFFDAFEREIHETIVKEQLFKPGETIAVAASGGKGSETK' A
#
# COMPACT_ATOMS: atom_id res chain seq x y z
N ALA A 1 -14.22 -12.39 -6.23
CA ALA A 1 -12.83 -12.59 -6.70
C ALA A 1 -12.00 -13.21 -5.56
N ILE A 2 -11.01 -14.03 -5.89
CA ILE A 2 -10.14 -14.72 -4.92
C ILE A 2 -8.83 -13.93 -4.79
N CYS A 3 -8.31 -13.77 -3.58
CA CYS A 3 -7.02 -13.11 -3.39
C CYS A 3 -5.89 -13.95 -4.02
N VAL A 4 -5.08 -13.36 -4.89
CA VAL A 4 -3.98 -14.08 -5.57
C VAL A 4 -2.84 -14.47 -4.63
N VAL A 5 -2.66 -13.75 -3.53
CA VAL A 5 -1.57 -13.97 -2.56
C VAL A 5 -1.88 -15.11 -1.60
N CYS A 6 -2.99 -14.99 -0.85
CA CYS A 6 -3.40 -16.01 0.12
C CYS A 6 -4.32 -17.09 -0.47
N ARG A 7 -4.49 -17.12 -1.80
CA ARG A 7 -5.22 -18.15 -2.55
C ARG A 7 -6.62 -18.48 -2.02
N GLY A 8 -7.31 -17.49 -1.45
CA GLY A 8 -8.69 -17.63 -0.99
C GLY A 8 -8.88 -17.95 0.49
N GLU A 9 -7.81 -17.94 1.31
CA GLU A 9 -7.96 -17.92 2.78
C GLU A 9 -8.83 -16.73 3.24
N ARG A 10 -8.75 -15.62 2.52
CA ARG A 10 -9.58 -14.42 2.72
C ARG A 10 -10.18 -13.95 1.40
N PRO A 11 -11.41 -13.43 1.42
CA PRO A 11 -12.05 -12.88 0.22
C PRO A 11 -11.26 -11.66 -0.28
N ALA A 12 -11.14 -11.53 -1.60
CA ALA A 12 -10.58 -10.31 -2.18
C ALA A 12 -11.57 -9.15 -1.97
N ALA A 13 -11.03 -8.00 -1.60
CA ALA A 13 -11.79 -6.78 -1.31
C ALA A 13 -11.29 -5.56 -2.10
N LEU A 14 -10.09 -5.65 -2.68
CA LEU A 14 -9.41 -4.56 -3.38
C LEU A 14 -8.80 -5.10 -4.67
N VAL A 15 -8.70 -4.25 -5.69
CA VAL A 15 -7.93 -4.52 -6.90
C VAL A 15 -6.69 -3.65 -6.85
N ARG A 16 -5.51 -4.27 -6.98
CA ARG A 16 -4.25 -3.53 -6.94
C ARG A 16 -4.13 -2.66 -8.21
N PRO A 17 -4.07 -1.32 -8.13
CA PRO A 17 -4.06 -0.47 -9.32
C PRO A 17 -2.86 -0.70 -10.23
N LYS A 18 -1.73 -1.12 -9.66
CA LYS A 18 -0.47 -1.35 -10.38
C LYS A 18 -0.46 -2.63 -11.23
N THR A 19 -1.24 -3.65 -10.87
CA THR A 19 -1.27 -4.95 -11.57
C THR A 19 -2.66 -5.44 -11.97
N SER A 20 -3.72 -4.74 -11.57
CA SER A 20 -5.12 -5.13 -11.77
C SER A 20 -5.49 -6.49 -11.17
N GLU A 21 -4.75 -6.92 -10.14
CA GLU A 21 -4.96 -8.22 -9.49
C GLU A 21 -5.84 -8.09 -8.23
N PRO A 22 -6.65 -9.11 -7.92
CA PRO A 22 -7.51 -9.11 -6.74
C PRO A 22 -6.76 -9.48 -5.45
N TYR A 23 -6.88 -8.62 -4.44
CA TYR A 23 -6.22 -8.75 -3.13
C TYR A 23 -7.23 -8.68 -1.98
N CYS A 24 -7.00 -9.45 -0.91
CA CYS A 24 -7.64 -9.18 0.38
C CYS A 24 -6.97 -7.97 1.05
N LYS A 25 -7.65 -7.33 2.03
CA LYS A 25 -7.14 -6.13 2.70
C LYS A 25 -5.74 -6.34 3.29
N ILE A 26 -5.52 -7.44 4.00
CA ILE A 26 -4.25 -7.74 4.69
C ILE A 26 -3.12 -7.90 3.66
N CYS A 27 -3.30 -8.76 2.65
CA CYS A 27 -2.28 -8.96 1.62
C CYS A 27 -1.98 -7.68 0.83
N PHE A 28 -2.95 -6.77 0.69
CA PHE A 28 -2.73 -5.48 0.07
C PHE A 28 -1.83 -4.58 0.93
N PHE A 29 -2.15 -4.43 2.22
CA PHE A 29 -1.33 -3.63 3.14
C PHE A 29 0.10 -4.18 3.24
N ASP A 30 0.26 -5.49 3.40
CA ASP A 30 1.59 -6.12 3.47
C ASP A 30 2.42 -5.85 2.21
N ALA A 31 1.82 -5.97 1.02
CA ALA A 31 2.51 -5.70 -0.23
C ALA A 31 2.84 -4.21 -0.38
N PHE A 32 1.89 -3.33 -0.05
CA PHE A 32 2.06 -1.89 -0.14
C PHE A 32 3.15 -1.37 0.82
N GLU A 33 3.11 -1.79 2.08
CA GLU A 33 4.10 -1.41 3.10
C GLU A 33 5.49 -1.93 2.73
N ARG A 34 5.59 -3.17 2.20
CA ARG A 34 6.86 -3.71 1.73
C ARG A 34 7.44 -2.90 0.57
N GLU A 35 6.63 -2.53 -0.42
CA GLU A 35 7.10 -1.71 -1.54
C GLU A 35 7.61 -0.33 -1.07
N ILE A 36 6.90 0.32 -0.14
CA ILE A 36 7.33 1.59 0.45
C ILE A 36 8.62 1.42 1.25
N HIS A 37 8.69 0.36 2.07
CA HIS A 37 9.88 0.06 2.88
C HIS A 37 11.11 -0.20 2.00
N GLU A 38 10.98 -1.02 0.96
CA GLU A 38 12.05 -1.28 -0.01
C GLU A 38 12.54 0.01 -0.66
N THR A 39 11.62 0.92 -1.01
CA THR A 39 11.98 2.23 -1.58
C THR A 39 12.76 3.08 -0.57
N ILE A 40 12.29 3.18 0.68
CA ILE A 40 12.97 3.94 1.74
C ILE A 40 14.39 3.43 1.97
N VAL A 41 14.56 2.10 2.06
CA VAL A 41 15.85 1.47 2.33
C VAL A 41 16.79 1.59 1.13
N LYS A 42 16.30 1.32 -0.08
CA LYS A 42 17.10 1.36 -1.32
C LYS A 42 17.63 2.77 -1.60
N GLU A 43 16.76 3.77 -1.48
CA GLU A 43 17.11 5.16 -1.75
C GLU A 43 17.70 5.88 -0.52
N GLN A 44 17.83 5.17 0.61
CA GLN A 44 18.36 5.70 1.88
C GLN A 44 17.70 7.02 2.30
N LEU A 45 16.36 7.09 2.15
CA LEU A 45 15.60 8.33 2.32
C LEU A 45 15.68 8.92 3.73
N PHE A 46 15.84 8.06 4.75
CA PHE A 46 15.88 8.45 6.16
C PHE A 46 16.96 7.68 6.92
N LYS A 47 17.44 8.26 8.01
CA LYS A 47 18.35 7.59 8.96
C LYS A 47 17.68 7.35 10.32
N PRO A 48 18.06 6.28 11.04
CA PRO A 48 17.59 6.07 12.40
C PRO A 48 17.90 7.28 13.29
N GLY A 49 16.89 7.80 13.99
CA GLY A 49 17.02 8.98 14.86
C GLY A 49 16.80 10.32 14.16
N GLU A 50 16.54 10.33 12.85
CA GLU A 50 16.23 11.55 12.10
C GLU A 50 14.79 12.00 12.32
N THR A 51 14.60 13.30 12.59
CA THR A 51 13.26 13.90 12.67
C THR A 51 12.79 14.26 11.28
N ILE A 52 11.72 13.64 10.81
CA ILE A 52 11.13 13.88 9.49
C ILE A 52 9.88 14.76 9.60
N ALA A 53 9.71 15.66 8.64
CA ALA A 53 8.47 16.43 8.49
C ALA A 53 7.55 15.74 7.48
N VAL A 54 6.34 15.36 7.93
CA VAL A 54 5.30 14.77 7.07
C VAL A 54 4.23 15.83 6.80
N ALA A 55 4.19 16.34 5.58
CA ALA A 55 3.15 17.25 5.15
C ALA A 55 1.90 16.45 4.71
N ALA A 56 0.82 16.53 5.49
CA ALA A 56 -0.48 15.97 5.12
C ALA A 56 -1.43 17.10 4.71
N SER A 57 -1.72 17.23 3.41
CA SER A 57 -2.50 18.35 2.84
C SER A 57 -4.02 18.18 2.91
N GLY A 58 -4.53 17.11 3.53
CA GLY A 58 -5.98 16.87 3.63
C GLY A 58 -6.67 16.58 2.28
N GLY A 59 -5.93 16.06 1.30
CA GLY A 59 -6.46 15.82 -0.04
C GLY A 59 -7.44 14.66 -0.15
N LYS A 60 -8.74 14.97 -0.19
CA LYS A 60 -9.67 14.34 -1.14
C LYS A 60 -10.67 15.40 -1.66
N GLY A 61 -10.34 16.09 -2.76
CA GLY A 61 -11.34 16.57 -3.72
C GLY A 61 -11.20 15.70 -4.98
N SER A 62 -12.22 15.14 -5.61
CA SER A 62 -13.65 15.46 -5.67
C SER A 62 -14.48 14.23 -6.11
N GLU A 63 -15.76 14.26 -5.72
CA GLU A 63 -16.98 13.58 -6.19
C GLU A 63 -16.93 12.47 -7.27
N THR A 64 -17.53 11.31 -6.96
CA THR A 64 -18.47 10.62 -7.86
C THR A 64 -19.44 9.78 -7.00
N LYS A 65 -20.63 10.36 -6.79
CA LYS A 65 -21.91 9.78 -6.32
C LYS A 65 -21.99 9.01 -5.00
#